data_AF-A0A960BN81-F1
#
_entry.id   AF-A0A960BN81-F1
#
_cell.length_a   1.000
_cell.length_b   1.000
_cell.length_c   1.000
_cell.angle_alpha   90.00
_cell.angle_beta   90.00
_cell.angle_gamma   90.00
#
_symmetry.space_group_name_H-M   'P 1'
#
loop_
_entity.id
_entity.type
_entity.pdbx_description
1 polymer ?
#
loop_
_entity_poly.entity_id
_entity_poly.type
_entity_poly.pdbx_seq_one_letter_code
_entity_poly.pdbx_strand_id
1 'polypeptide(L)' 'SGGTDAKAWSELGIRCFGFAPLKLPPDLDFGAMFHGIDERVPEDAVRFGVRVLNRFLHSA' A
#
# COMPACT_ATOMS: atom_id res chain seq x y z
N SER A 1 15.18 0.58 -3.15
CA SER A 1 13.83 0.72 -2.60
C SER A 1 13.74 2.02 -1.84
N GLY A 2 12.58 2.70 -1.89
CA GLY A 2 12.29 3.80 -0.98
C GLY A 2 12.16 3.26 0.45
N GLY A 3 12.63 4.02 1.44
CA GLY A 3 12.36 3.71 2.85
C GLY A 3 10.90 4.02 3.18
N THR A 4 10.34 3.31 4.15
CA THR A 4 9.04 3.66 4.77
C THR A 4 9.28 4.18 6.18
N ASP A 5 8.26 4.78 6.80
CA ASP A 5 8.34 5.24 8.18
C ASP A 5 8.68 4.10 9.17
N ALA A 6 8.40 2.84 8.80
CA ALA A 6 8.76 1.66 9.57
C ALA A 6 10.26 1.57 9.90
N LYS A 7 11.13 2.21 9.09
CA LYS A 7 12.56 2.32 9.39
C LYS A 7 12.81 2.98 10.74
N ALA A 8 12.11 4.07 11.05
CA ALA A 8 12.29 4.78 12.31
C ALA A 8 11.60 4.04 13.48
N TRP A 9 10.42 3.47 13.23
CA TRP A 9 9.65 2.77 14.28
C TRP A 9 10.28 1.45 14.73
N SER A 10 10.96 0.74 13.84
CA SER A 10 11.62 -0.53 14.18
C SER A 10 12.77 -0.34 15.18
N GLU A 11 13.46 0.81 15.16
CA GLU A 11 14.51 1.16 16.13
C GLU A 11 13.96 1.28 17.57
N LEU A 12 12.66 1.57 17.72
CA LEU A 12 11.97 1.63 19.00
C LEU A 12 11.44 0.25 19.47
N GLY A 13 11.76 -0.83 18.75
CA GLY A 13 11.28 -2.18 19.07
C GLY A 13 9.81 -2.45 18.65
N ILE A 14 9.19 -1.55 17.87
CA ILE A 14 7.82 -1.74 17.39
C ILE A 14 7.83 -2.70 16.20
N ARG A 15 7.04 -3.78 16.30
CA ARG A 15 6.82 -4.69 15.16
C ARG A 15 5.99 -3.98 14.09
N CYS A 16 6.60 -3.74 12.94
CA CYS A 16 5.98 -3.02 11.82
C CYS A 16 5.53 -3.98 10.72
N PHE A 17 4.40 -3.69 10.09
CA PHE A 17 3.86 -4.39 8.94
C PHE A 17 3.44 -3.37 7.89
N GLY A 18 3.72 -3.65 6.61
CA GLY A 18 3.41 -2.72 5.51
C GLY A 18 2.86 -3.44 4.30
N PHE A 19 1.74 -2.95 3.78
CA PHE A 19 1.15 -3.38 2.51
C PHE A 19 0.24 -2.28 1.99
N ALA A 20 0.06 -2.21 0.66
CA ALA A 20 -0.94 -1.35 0.02
C ALA A 20 -2.10 -2.23 -0.49
N PRO A 21 -3.35 -2.06 -0.02
CA PRO A 21 -4.46 -2.97 -0.33
C PRO A 21 -5.08 -2.74 -1.71
N LEU A 22 -4.26 -2.65 -2.75
CA LEU A 22 -4.72 -2.39 -4.12
C LEU A 22 -5.01 -3.70 -4.85
N LYS A 23 -6.21 -3.81 -5.45
CA LYS A 23 -6.52 -4.86 -6.42
C LYS A 23 -6.25 -4.32 -7.81
N LEU A 24 -5.09 -4.69 -8.37
CA LEU A 24 -4.61 -4.15 -9.63
C LEU A 24 -4.88 -5.11 -10.81
N PRO A 25 -5.05 -4.59 -12.03
CA PRO A 25 -5.04 -5.40 -13.25
C PRO A 25 -3.71 -6.18 -13.38
N PRO A 26 -3.74 -7.40 -13.96
CA PRO A 26 -2.55 -8.26 -14.04
C PRO A 26 -1.46 -7.72 -14.97
N ASP A 27 -1.81 -6.81 -15.87
CA ASP A 27 -0.95 -6.18 -16.87
C ASP A 27 -0.38 -4.83 -16.44
N LEU A 28 -0.78 -4.30 -15.28
CA LEU A 28 -0.24 -3.05 -14.76
C LEU A 28 1.15 -3.27 -14.17
N ASP A 29 2.18 -2.63 -14.73
CA ASP A 29 3.51 -2.57 -14.12
C ASP A 29 3.52 -1.63 -12.91
N PHE A 30 3.08 -2.16 -11.77
CA PHE A 30 2.97 -1.39 -10.54
C PHE A 30 4.33 -0.94 -9.99
N GLY A 31 5.39 -1.71 -10.21
CA GLY A 31 6.73 -1.37 -9.73
C GLY A 31 7.29 -0.14 -10.43
N ALA A 32 7.07 -0.01 -11.74
CA ALA A 32 7.46 1.16 -12.53
C ALA A 32 6.68 2.43 -12.16
N MET A 33 5.52 2.31 -11.49
CA MET A 33 4.73 3.46 -11.07
C MET A 33 5.32 4.18 -9.86
N PHE A 34 6.14 3.53 -9.03
CA PHE A 34 6.69 4.19 -7.84
C PHE A 34 7.56 5.40 -8.21
N HIS A 35 7.07 6.61 -7.92
CA HIS A 35 7.69 7.88 -8.29
C HIS A 35 7.87 8.10 -9.80
N GLY A 36 7.06 7.42 -10.63
CA GLY A 36 7.02 7.63 -12.06
C GLY A 36 6.35 8.97 -12.44
N ILE A 37 6.64 9.48 -13.64
CA ILE A 37 6.07 10.75 -14.15
C ILE A 37 4.53 10.73 -14.16
N ASP A 38 3.94 9.55 -14.36
CA ASP A 38 2.49 9.33 -14.48
C ASP A 38 2.04 8.23 -13.50
N GLU A 39 2.56 8.28 -12.27
CA GLU A 39 2.14 7.39 -11.17
C GLU A 39 0.62 7.47 -10.98
N ARG A 40 -0.05 6.33 -11.13
CA ARG A 40 -1.51 6.24 -11.02
C ARG A 40 -1.96 4.84 -10.66
N VAL A 41 -3.19 4.76 -10.19
CA VAL A 41 -3.90 3.50 -9.94
C VAL A 41 -5.34 3.63 -10.43
N PRO A 42 -5.99 2.51 -10.80
CA PRO A 42 -7.41 2.51 -11.10
C PRO A 42 -8.27 2.96 -9.90
N GLU A 43 -9.35 3.69 -10.15
CA GLU A 43 -10.26 4.17 -9.10
C GLU A 43 -10.91 3.02 -8.32
N ASP A 44 -11.23 1.92 -9.00
CA ASP A 44 -11.79 0.71 -8.39
C ASP A 44 -10.80 0.02 -7.44
N ALA A 45 -9.49 0.11 -7.69
CA ALA A 45 -8.45 -0.35 -6.78
C ALA A 45 -8.45 0.46 -5.47
N VAL A 46 -8.63 1.78 -5.54
CA VAL A 46 -8.77 2.64 -4.34
C VAL A 46 -10.02 2.26 -3.56
N ARG A 47 -11.17 2.14 -4.23
CA ARG A 47 -12.44 1.73 -3.59
C ARG A 47 -12.34 0.34 -2.96
N PHE A 48 -11.64 -0.59 -3.59
CA PHE A 48 -11.35 -1.90 -3.01
C PHE A 48 -10.47 -1.79 -1.76
N GLY A 49 -9.39 -1.02 -1.82
CA GLY A 49 -8.48 -0.82 -0.70
C GLY A 49 -9.15 -0.23 0.53
N VAL A 50 -10.06 0.74 0.35
CA VAL A 50 -10.87 1.29 1.44
C VAL A 50 -11.69 0.20 2.13
N ARG A 51 -12.33 -0.71 1.38
CA ARG A 51 -13.11 -1.82 1.98
C ARG A 51 -12.22 -2.79 2.76
N VAL A 52 -11.04 -3.11 2.22
CA VAL A 52 -10.07 -3.99 2.89
C VAL A 52 -9.60 -3.36 4.21
N LEU A 53 -9.15 -2.10 4.18
CA LEU A 53 -8.67 -1.42 5.37
C LEU A 53 -9.79 -1.23 6.40
N ASN A 54 -10.99 -0.85 5.94
CA ASN A 54 -12.15 -0.71 6.82
C ASN A 54 -12.46 -2.02 7.54
N ARG A 55 -12.51 -3.15 6.81
CA ARG A 55 -12.74 -4.46 7.45
C ARG A 55 -11.61 -4.81 8.41
N PHE A 56 -10.35 -4.67 7.98
CA PHE A 56 -9.18 -4.99 8.79
C PHE A 56 -9.19 -4.27 10.14
N LEU A 57 -9.51 -2.97 10.15
CA LEU A 57 -9.54 -2.17 11.39
C LEU A 57 -10.75 -2.45 12.28
N HIS A 58 -11.88 -2.89 11.71
CA HIS A 58 -13.10 -3.21 12.49
C HIS A 58 -13.15 -4.67 12.95
N SER A 59 -12.36 -5.56 12.34
CA SER A 59 -12.30 -6.98 12.71
C SER A 59 -11.02 -7.39 13.43
N ALA A 60 -10.16 -6.41 13.77
CA ALA A 60 -8.95 -6.62 14.56
C ALA A 60 -9.26 -6.68 16.06
#